data_AF-A0A3N5SNU9-F1
#
_entry.id   AF-A0A3N5SNU9-F1
#
_cell.length_a   1.000
_cell.length_b   1.000
_cell.length_c   1.000
_cell.angle_alpha   90.00
_cell.angle_beta   90.00
_cell.angle_gamma   90.00
#
_symmetry.space_group_name_H-M   'P 1'
#
loop_
_entity.id
_entity.type
_entity.pdbx_description
1 polymer ?
#
loop_
_entity_poly.entity_id
_entity_poly.type
_entity_poly.pdbx_seq_one_letter_code
_entity_poly.pdbx_strand_id
1 'polypeptide(L)' 'GGALSARSDDQDEEAINARHGIYYDTKSGTLAAVEFFKQLSRDNNGVPAIIELDGRPGVKEVSEELAAKI' A
#
# COMPACT_ATOMS: atom_id res chain seq x y z
N GLY A 1 21.01 -20.69 13.07
CA GLY A 1 20.68 -19.69 12.04
C GLY A 1 21.94 -19.38 11.26
N GLY A 2 21.82 -19.20 9.94
CA GLY A 2 22.96 -18.83 9.09
C GLY A 2 23.33 -17.34 9.20
N ALA A 3 24.41 -16.95 8.54
CA ALA A 3 24.83 -15.56 8.45
C ALA A 3 23.81 -14.73 7.63
N LEU A 4 23.55 -13.50 8.08
CA LEU A 4 22.67 -12.56 7.41
C LEU A 4 23.50 -11.58 6.55
N SER A 5 22.96 -11.21 5.40
CA SER A 5 23.53 -10.17 4.53
C SER A 5 22.44 -9.26 3.99
N ALA A 6 22.82 -8.03 3.66
CA ALA A 6 21.95 -7.09 2.95
C ALA A 6 22.04 -7.32 1.44
N ARG A 7 20.94 -7.08 0.73
CA ARG A 7 20.92 -7.04 -0.74
C ARG A 7 21.17 -5.62 -1.21
N SER A 8 21.94 -5.42 -2.27
CA SER A 8 22.36 -4.08 -2.72
C SER A 8 21.20 -3.23 -3.22
N ASP A 9 20.17 -3.84 -3.83
CA ASP A 9 18.95 -3.17 -4.28
C ASP A 9 18.08 -2.66 -3.12
N ASP A 10 18.08 -3.36 -1.98
CA ASP A 10 17.41 -2.91 -0.75
C ASP A 10 18.09 -1.69 -0.11
N GLN A 11 19.33 -1.40 -0.50
CA GLN A 11 20.10 -0.26 0.02
C GLN A 11 20.15 0.92 -0.97
N ASP A 12 19.56 0.79 -2.17
CA ASP A 12 19.53 1.86 -3.17
C ASP A 12 18.40 2.85 -2.86
N GLU A 13 18.70 3.81 -1.98
CA GLU A 13 17.75 4.84 -1.55
C GLU A 13 17.26 5.71 -2.72
N GLU A 14 18.06 5.95 -3.76
CA GLU A 14 17.64 6.75 -4.92
C GLU A 14 16.54 6.03 -5.70
N ALA A 15 16.74 4.75 -6.01
CA ALA A 15 15.75 3.94 -6.70
C ALA A 15 14.48 3.73 -5.83
N ILE A 16 14.64 3.55 -4.52
CA ILE A 16 13.51 3.45 -3.57
C ILE A 16 12.71 4.75 -3.55
N ASN A 17 13.40 5.90 -3.42
CA ASN A 17 12.77 7.22 -3.38
C ASN A 17 12.07 7.55 -4.70
N ALA A 18 12.62 7.17 -5.85
CA ALA A 18 11.97 7.33 -7.15
C ALA A 18 10.63 6.59 -7.21
N ARG A 19 10.57 5.34 -6.70
CA ARG A 19 9.32 4.57 -6.62
C ARG A 19 8.33 5.20 -5.65
N HIS A 20 8.79 5.64 -4.48
CA HIS A 20 7.93 6.33 -3.51
C HIS A 20 7.41 7.66 -4.04
N GLY A 21 8.21 8.41 -4.80
CA GLY A 21 7.76 9.65 -5.43
C GLY A 21 6.55 9.45 -6.34
N ILE A 22 6.54 8.38 -7.13
CA ILE A 22 5.38 8.01 -7.98
C ILE A 22 4.21 7.49 -7.12
N TYR A 23 4.51 6.64 -6.13
CA TYR A 23 3.48 6.03 -5.30
C TYR A 23 2.68 7.08 -4.51
N TYR A 24 3.40 7.99 -3.84
CA TYR A 24 2.82 9.03 -2.97
C TYR A 24 2.39 10.31 -3.70
N ASP A 25 2.58 10.43 -5.03
CA ASP A 25 2.03 11.55 -5.78
C ASP A 25 0.49 11.51 -5.79
N THR A 26 -0.12 12.51 -5.14
CA THR A 26 -1.57 12.66 -5.01
C THR A 26 -2.23 13.38 -6.17
N LYS A 27 -1.46 13.85 -7.17
CA LYS A 27 -2.00 14.52 -8.37
C LYS A 27 -2.20 13.56 -9.54
N SER A 28 -1.20 12.73 -9.83
CA SER A 28 -1.21 11.82 -10.97
C SER A 28 -0.64 10.43 -10.70
N GLY A 29 -0.15 10.20 -9.48
CA GLY A 29 0.50 8.97 -9.06
C GLY A 29 -0.45 7.90 -8.54
N THR A 30 0.10 6.92 -7.83
CA THR A 30 -0.67 5.78 -7.34
C THR A 30 -1.71 6.20 -6.31
N LEU A 31 -1.39 7.11 -5.38
CA LEU A 31 -2.38 7.63 -4.44
C LEU A 31 -3.50 8.43 -5.10
N ALA A 32 -3.23 9.14 -6.21
CA ALA A 32 -4.30 9.80 -6.98
C ALA A 32 -5.31 8.78 -7.53
N ALA A 33 -4.81 7.64 -8.06
CA ALA A 33 -5.67 6.56 -8.53
C ALA A 33 -6.44 5.87 -7.39
N VAL A 34 -5.83 5.71 -6.22
CA VAL A 34 -6.51 5.18 -5.01
C VAL A 34 -7.68 6.09 -4.62
N GLU A 35 -7.46 7.41 -4.56
CA GLU A 35 -8.53 8.36 -4.22
C GLU A 35 -9.64 8.40 -5.28
N PHE A 36 -9.32 8.18 -6.56
CA PHE A 36 -10.33 7.99 -7.60
C PHE A 36 -11.26 6.81 -7.30
N PHE A 37 -10.73 5.62 -6.95
CA PHE A 37 -11.57 4.46 -6.64
C PHE A 37 -12.35 4.63 -5.34
N LYS A 38 -11.79 5.31 -4.34
CA LYS A 38 -12.52 5.68 -3.13
C LYS A 38 -13.70 6.60 -3.46
N GLN A 39 -13.50 7.58 -4.34
CA GLN A 39 -14.57 8.48 -4.76
C GLN A 39 -15.64 7.72 -5.55
N LEU A 40 -15.23 6.89 -6.51
CA LEU A 40 -16.15 6.04 -7.27
C LEU A 40 -17.00 5.15 -6.36
N SER A 41 -16.38 4.54 -5.35
CA SER A 41 -17.09 3.74 -4.34
C SER A 41 -18.13 4.59 -3.59
N ARG A 42 -17.75 5.77 -3.09
CA ARG A 42 -18.68 6.70 -2.41
C ARG A 42 -19.85 7.10 -3.30
N ASP A 43 -19.58 7.41 -4.57
CA ASP A 43 -20.58 7.87 -5.53
C ASP A 43 -21.52 6.74 -5.98
N ASN A 44 -21.07 5.48 -5.88
CA ASN A 44 -21.80 4.30 -6.31
C ASN A 44 -22.19 3.41 -5.10
N ASN A 45 -22.66 4.04 -4.02
CA ASN A 45 -23.21 3.37 -2.83
C ASN A 45 -22.30 2.30 -2.20
N GLY A 46 -21.00 2.57 -2.17
CA GLY A 46 -20.00 1.67 -1.61
C GLY A 46 -19.50 0.58 -2.57
N VAL A 47 -19.73 0.72 -3.88
CA VAL A 47 -19.34 -0.27 -4.90
C VAL A 47 -18.36 0.35 -5.91
N PRO A 48 -17.13 -0.16 -6.04
CA PRO A 48 -16.58 -1.33 -5.36
C PRO A 48 -16.36 -1.08 -3.86
N ALA A 49 -16.41 -2.14 -3.06
CA ALA A 49 -16.02 -2.04 -1.66
C ALA A 49 -14.54 -1.69 -1.57
N ILE A 50 -14.20 -0.73 -0.71
CA ILE A 50 -12.82 -0.33 -0.44
C ILE A 50 -12.44 -0.77 0.97
N ILE A 51 -11.33 -1.50 1.08
CA ILE A 51 -10.79 -1.95 2.36
C ILE A 51 -9.46 -1.23 2.59
N GLU A 52 -9.39 -0.46 3.68
CA GLU A 52 -8.14 0.12 4.18
C GLU A 52 -7.59 -0.75 5.32
N LEU A 53 -6.27 -0.95 5.33
CA LEU A 53 -5.55 -1.75 6.32
C LEU A 53 -4.33 -0.99 6.83
N ASP A 54 -4.07 -1.09 8.13
CA ASP A 54 -2.81 -0.62 8.71
C ASP A 54 -1.74 -1.69 8.53
N GLY A 55 -0.72 -1.41 7.70
CA GLY A 55 0.36 -2.36 7.42
C GLY A 55 1.48 -2.41 8.47
N ARG A 56 1.41 -1.63 9.55
CA ARG A 56 2.47 -1.56 10.59
C ARG A 56 2.53 -2.77 11.54
N PRO A 57 1.43 -3.43 11.92
CA PRO A 57 1.45 -4.63 12.78
C PRO A 57 2.14 -5.84 12.12
N GLY A 58 2.25 -6.93 12.87
CA GLY A 58 2.78 -8.19 12.34
C GLY A 58 1.89 -8.77 11.22
N VAL A 59 2.50 -9.59 10.36
CA VAL A 59 1.82 -10.18 9.20
C VAL A 59 0.57 -10.95 9.60
N LYS A 60 0.59 -11.63 10.75
CA LYS A 60 -0.56 -12.38 11.26
C LYS A 60 -1.73 -11.45 11.57
N GLU A 61 -1.47 -10.38 12.31
CA GLU A 61 -2.47 -9.40 12.72
C GLU A 61 -3.09 -8.69 11.52
N VAL A 62 -2.27 -8.26 10.55
CA VAL A 62 -2.76 -7.62 9.31
C VAL A 62 -3.60 -8.59 8.48
N SER A 63 -3.22 -9.88 8.43
CA SER A 63 -3.98 -10.90 7.70
C SER A 63 -5.33 -11.18 8.34
N GLU A 64 -5.39 -11.23 9.67
CA GLU A 64 -6.63 -11.41 10.43
C GLU A 64 -7.55 -10.19 10.28
N GLU A 65 -7.01 -8.97 10.29
CA GLU A 65 -7.77 -7.74 10.01
C GLU A 65 -8.38 -7.77 8.60
N LEU A 66 -7.58 -8.12 7.59
CA LEU A 66 -8.06 -8.25 6.22
C LEU A 66 -9.19 -9.26 6.13
N ALA A 67 -8.98 -10.48 6.65
CA ALA A 67 -9.97 -11.56 6.60
C ALA A 67 -11.31 -11.19 7.27
N ALA A 68 -11.29 -10.32 8.28
CA ALA A 68 -12.50 -9.85 8.96
C ALA A 68 -13.29 -8.80 8.17
N LYS A 69 -12.70 -8.17 7.14
CA LYS A 69 -13.32 -7.11 6.32
C LYS A 69 -13.82 -7.56 4.95
N ILE A 70 -13.51 -8.81 4.55
CA ILE A 70 -13.97 -9.45 3.30
C ILE A 70 -15.21 -10.29 3.58
#